data_AF-A0A9P1IQP1-F1
#
_entry.id   AF-A0A9P1IQP1-F1
#
_cell.length_a   1.000
_cell.length_b   1.000
_cell.length_c   1.000
_cell.angle_alpha   90.00
_cell.angle_beta   90.00
_cell.angle_gamma   90.00
#
_symmetry.space_group_name_H-M   'P 1'
#
loop_
_entity.id
_entity.type
_entity.pdbx_description
1 polymer ?
#
loop_
_entity_poly.entity_id
_entity_poly.type
_entity_poly.pdbx_seq_one_letter_code
_entity_poly.pdbx_strand_id
1 'polypeptide(L)'
;MRKNPLLLYLILIIFADVSNSLTQTELNELSRKFKYYHAAVRPASPDNFVTNRNGTFFNVPVEMHILATRIINRSLYVECIIKLEWIDERLKLRELFDHLTLPAEFSAWHPSLIYSPTPTSKYSSLNPTVGQLATFITIKTSLDCTATAWKYPFESFSCPISISSEGDEALIITRVVDLRDPTQKLLASISISDYPLCLIELCFKAEWPRAVLSSFLPSILIISSVFLAQWKRRKIQILVSLAAMIGILIMLCSTRPYTAATLMDLWLCATFIHSIFLVLIDLTLPARRVRYTLMVHVDETTQQAKPYKIMTRSEIENPGPFRYVNHVIDYLTKREMTPKTTIVTASPGATPIQRQITTAMLGNRKRVALSIIAISYFCFLLFYAIIVLVID
;
A
#
# COMPACT_ATOMS: atom_id res chain seq x y z
N MET A 1 2.35 21.16 68.43
CA MET A 1 1.19 20.83 67.57
C MET A 1 1.66 20.62 66.14
N ARG A 2 1.80 19.36 65.71
CA ARG A 2 2.26 18.97 64.36
C ARG A 2 1.08 19.14 63.39
N LYS A 3 1.13 20.15 62.52
CA LYS A 3 0.15 20.30 61.41
C LYS A 3 0.37 19.13 60.45
N ASN A 4 -0.58 18.21 60.37
CA ASN A 4 -0.52 17.06 59.46
C ASN A 4 -0.82 17.53 58.02
N PRO A 5 0.16 17.58 57.11
CA PRO A 5 -0.07 18.05 55.73
C PRO A 5 -0.98 17.10 54.94
N LEU A 6 -1.09 15.84 55.37
CA LEU A 6 -1.99 14.84 54.81
C LEU A 6 -3.48 15.18 54.99
N LEU A 7 -3.85 15.81 56.11
CA LEU A 7 -5.25 16.19 56.35
C LEU A 7 -5.69 17.33 55.42
N LEU A 8 -4.78 18.28 55.17
CA LEU A 8 -5.03 19.38 54.25
C LEU A 8 -5.14 18.90 52.80
N TYR A 9 -4.32 17.93 52.40
CA TYR A 9 -4.38 17.30 51.08
C TYR A 9 -5.65 16.46 50.90
N LEU A 10 -6.09 15.73 51.93
CA LEU A 10 -7.33 14.96 51.89
C LEU A 10 -8.55 15.87 51.77
N ILE A 11 -8.55 17.00 52.50
CA ILE A 11 -9.61 18.01 52.41
C ILE A 11 -9.62 18.67 51.02
N LEU A 12 -8.45 18.98 50.45
CA LEU A 12 -8.34 19.51 49.08
C LEU A 12 -8.80 18.52 48.00
N ILE A 13 -8.56 17.22 48.18
CA ILE A 13 -9.06 16.17 47.28
C ILE A 13 -10.57 16.04 47.39
N ILE A 14 -11.13 16.08 48.61
CA ILE A 14 -12.58 16.02 48.84
C ILE A 14 -13.28 17.27 48.29
N PHE A 15 -12.68 18.45 48.37
CA PHE A 15 -13.24 19.67 47.78
C PHE A 15 -13.02 19.78 46.25
N ALA A 16 -12.01 19.11 45.69
CA ALA A 16 -11.79 19.08 44.25
C ALA A 16 -12.83 18.21 43.50
N ASP A 17 -13.33 17.14 44.14
CA ASP A 17 -14.36 16.25 43.57
C ASP A 17 -15.78 16.86 43.55
N VAL A 18 -16.01 18.00 44.22
CA VAL A 18 -17.32 18.67 44.28
C VAL A 18 -17.63 19.51 43.03
N SER A 19 -16.67 19.65 42.10
CA SER A 19 -16.85 20.51 40.92
C SER A 19 -17.72 19.92 39.79
N ASN A 20 -18.20 18.67 39.93
CA ASN A 20 -19.03 17.99 38.92
C ASN A 20 -20.32 17.34 39.46
N SER A 21 -20.73 17.62 40.70
CA SER A 21 -21.98 17.06 41.26
C SER A 21 -23.13 18.05 41.14
N LEU A 22 -24.30 17.55 40.71
CA LEU A 22 -25.55 18.33 40.66
C LEU A 22 -25.84 18.97 42.02
N THR A 23 -26.46 20.14 42.00
CA THR A 23 -26.90 20.80 43.23
C THR A 23 -28.03 20.01 43.90
N GLN A 24 -28.18 20.13 45.22
CA GLN A 24 -29.23 19.41 45.95
C GLN A 24 -30.64 19.79 45.44
N THR A 25 -30.81 21.02 44.99
CA THR A 25 -32.05 21.51 44.36
C THR A 25 -32.34 20.82 43.04
N GLU A 26 -31.33 20.68 42.17
CA GLU A 26 -31.45 19.96 40.89
C GLU A 26 -31.78 18.49 41.12
N LEU A 27 -31.12 17.83 42.08
CA LEU A 27 -31.38 16.43 42.43
C LEU A 27 -32.82 16.22 42.91
N ASN A 28 -33.32 17.11 43.76
CA ASN A 28 -34.69 17.02 44.26
C ASN A 28 -35.73 17.18 43.14
N GLU A 29 -35.53 18.14 42.23
CA GLU A 29 -36.44 18.36 41.10
C GLU A 29 -36.37 17.22 40.07
N LEU A 30 -35.17 16.70 39.78
CA LEU A 30 -35.00 15.49 38.96
C LEU A 30 -35.69 14.28 39.59
N SER A 31 -35.46 14.03 40.88
CA SER A 31 -36.11 12.93 41.62
C SER A 31 -37.63 13.02 41.55
N ARG A 32 -38.18 14.22 41.73
CA ARG A 32 -39.63 14.48 41.62
C ARG A 32 -40.15 14.17 40.22
N LYS A 33 -39.43 14.53 39.16
CA LYS A 33 -39.82 14.23 37.78
C LYS A 33 -39.69 12.75 37.44
N PHE A 34 -38.58 12.14 37.76
CA PHE A 34 -38.30 10.75 37.42
C PHE A 34 -39.17 9.75 38.18
N LYS A 35 -39.76 10.14 39.33
CA LYS A 35 -40.73 9.31 40.07
C LYS A 35 -41.89 8.80 39.22
N TYR A 36 -42.35 9.58 38.24
CA TYR A 36 -43.46 9.22 37.35
C TYR A 36 -43.01 9.08 35.89
N TYR A 37 -41.71 9.07 35.64
CA TYR A 37 -41.17 8.94 34.29
C TYR A 37 -41.01 7.46 33.95
N HIS A 38 -41.51 7.06 32.78
CA HIS A 38 -41.37 5.70 32.26
C HIS A 38 -40.42 5.69 31.07
N ALA A 39 -39.18 5.24 31.30
CA ALA A 39 -38.14 5.16 30.27
C ALA A 39 -38.44 4.18 29.14
N ALA A 40 -39.42 3.27 29.29
CA ALA A 40 -39.87 2.37 28.23
C ALA A 40 -40.77 3.07 27.19
N VAL A 41 -41.32 4.24 27.52
CA VAL A 41 -42.25 4.96 26.64
C VAL A 41 -41.49 6.03 25.87
N ARG A 42 -41.46 5.88 24.55
CA ARG A 42 -40.85 6.83 23.61
C ARG A 42 -41.51 8.22 23.67
N PRO A 43 -40.73 9.31 23.64
CA PRO A 43 -41.28 10.66 23.57
C PRO A 43 -42.03 10.89 22.25
N ALA A 44 -43.18 11.56 22.34
CA ALA A 44 -44.09 11.79 21.21
C ALA A 44 -44.12 13.26 20.73
N SER A 45 -43.06 14.03 21.04
CA SER A 45 -42.98 15.43 20.58
C SER A 45 -42.98 15.48 19.04
N PRO A 46 -43.81 16.33 18.41
CA PRO A 46 -43.95 16.37 16.96
C PRO A 46 -42.65 16.69 16.23
N ASP A 47 -41.75 17.46 16.87
CA ASP A 47 -40.46 17.86 16.32
C ASP A 47 -39.49 16.67 16.13
N ASN A 48 -39.73 15.55 16.83
CA ASN A 48 -38.93 14.34 16.65
C ASN A 48 -39.39 13.48 15.47
N PHE A 49 -40.45 13.85 14.74
CA PHE A 49 -40.97 13.04 13.64
C PHE A 49 -40.74 13.72 12.29
N VAL A 50 -40.22 12.96 11.34
CA VAL A 50 -40.11 13.39 9.94
C VAL A 50 -41.07 12.55 9.11
N THR A 51 -41.94 13.23 8.37
CA THR A 51 -42.94 12.60 7.50
C THR A 51 -42.50 12.74 6.05
N ASN A 52 -42.32 11.61 5.37
CA ASN A 52 -41.93 11.55 3.95
C ASN A 52 -42.88 10.62 3.19
N ARG A 53 -42.74 10.55 1.86
CA ARG A 53 -43.56 9.65 1.01
C ARG A 53 -43.53 8.18 1.45
N ASN A 54 -42.48 7.78 2.16
CA ASN A 54 -42.25 6.41 2.61
C ASN A 54 -42.83 6.11 4.01
N GLY A 55 -43.38 7.11 4.70
CA GLY A 55 -43.93 6.96 6.06
C GLY A 55 -43.50 8.06 7.03
N THR A 56 -43.86 7.88 8.29
CA THR A 56 -43.49 8.76 9.40
C THR A 56 -42.46 8.05 10.27
N PHE A 57 -41.29 8.64 10.43
CA PHE A 57 -40.18 8.04 11.18
C PHE A 57 -39.76 8.93 12.34
N PHE A 58 -39.26 8.32 13.41
CA PHE A 58 -38.65 9.04 14.51
C PHE A 58 -37.25 9.49 14.10
N ASN A 59 -37.05 10.78 13.91
CA ASN A 59 -35.80 11.37 13.48
C ASN A 59 -34.85 11.56 14.67
N VAL A 60 -33.67 10.96 14.57
CA VAL A 60 -32.58 11.15 15.52
C VAL A 60 -31.42 11.82 14.78
N PRO A 61 -31.26 13.16 14.89
CA PRO A 61 -30.11 13.85 14.35
C PRO A 61 -28.82 13.37 15.03
N VAL A 62 -27.82 13.10 14.19
CA VAL A 62 -26.50 12.61 14.59
C VAL A 62 -25.44 13.63 14.22
N GLU A 63 -24.72 14.13 15.23
CA GLU A 63 -23.51 14.93 15.04
C GLU A 63 -22.29 14.07 15.38
N MET A 64 -21.29 14.01 14.49
CA MET A 64 -20.09 13.22 14.70
C MET A 64 -18.86 14.13 14.80
N HIS A 65 -18.14 14.02 15.90
CA HIS A 65 -16.91 14.77 16.16
C HIS A 65 -15.72 13.81 16.15
N ILE A 66 -14.80 14.01 15.23
CA ILE A 66 -13.60 13.17 15.13
C ILE A 66 -12.45 13.92 15.80
N LEU A 67 -11.89 13.34 16.85
CA LEU A 67 -10.88 13.97 17.69
C LEU A 67 -9.46 13.59 17.27
N ALA A 68 -9.21 12.30 17.05
CA ALA A 68 -7.88 11.82 16.69
C ALA A 68 -7.95 10.55 15.83
N THR A 69 -6.98 10.41 14.93
CA THR A 69 -6.76 9.18 14.15
C THR A 69 -5.28 8.80 14.13
N ARG A 70 -4.98 7.52 14.36
CA ARG A 70 -3.61 6.98 14.29
C ARG A 70 -3.57 5.66 13.53
N ILE A 71 -2.69 5.59 12.54
CA ILE A 71 -2.50 4.38 11.73
C ILE A 71 -1.65 3.38 12.50
N ILE A 72 -2.13 2.14 12.63
CA ILE A 72 -1.44 1.02 13.26
C ILE A 72 -1.41 -0.12 12.24
N ASN A 73 -0.34 -0.17 11.43
CA ASN A 73 -0.16 -1.12 10.34
C ASN A 73 -1.34 -1.14 9.33
N ARG A 74 -2.32 -2.01 9.57
CA ARG A 74 -3.50 -2.25 8.72
C ARG A 74 -4.82 -1.92 9.43
N SER A 75 -4.73 -1.34 10.62
CA SER A 75 -5.85 -0.92 11.45
C SER A 75 -5.74 0.57 11.73
N LEU A 76 -6.88 1.20 12.05
CA LEU A 76 -6.94 2.62 12.34
C LEU A 76 -7.45 2.82 13.76
N TYR A 77 -6.61 3.35 14.64
CA TYR A 77 -7.07 3.83 15.94
C TYR A 77 -7.84 5.13 15.74
N VAL A 78 -9.05 5.19 16.28
CA VAL A 78 -9.94 6.34 16.19
C VAL A 78 -10.43 6.74 17.57
N GLU A 79 -10.44 8.04 17.80
CA GLU A 79 -11.14 8.67 18.90
C GLU A 79 -12.22 9.60 18.32
N CYS A 80 -13.48 9.26 18.53
CA CYS A 80 -14.61 10.08 18.10
C CYS A 80 -15.70 10.18 19.17
N ILE A 81 -16.48 11.25 19.08
CA ILE A 81 -17.66 11.49 19.90
C ILE A 81 -18.85 11.59 18.96
N ILE A 82 -19.86 10.77 19.21
CA ILE A 82 -21.14 10.82 18.52
C ILE A 82 -22.12 11.48 19.48
N LYS A 83 -22.77 12.56 19.04
CA LYS A 83 -23.85 13.23 19.76
C LYS A 83 -25.17 12.91 19.06
N LEU A 84 -26.11 12.42 19.84
CA LEU A 84 -27.49 12.16 19.45
C LEU A 84 -28.39 13.14 20.20
N GLU A 85 -29.37 13.72 19.53
CA GLU A 85 -30.20 14.77 20.11
C GLU A 85 -31.68 14.54 19.80
N TRP A 86 -32.55 14.68 20.81
CA TRP A 86 -34.00 14.59 20.64
C TRP A 86 -34.72 15.35 21.76
N ILE A 87 -36.02 15.57 21.60
CA ILE A 87 -36.83 16.33 22.56
C ILE A 87 -37.72 15.39 23.36
N ASP A 88 -37.72 15.51 24.69
CA ASP A 88 -38.69 14.87 25.56
C ASP A 88 -39.42 15.92 26.40
N GLU A 89 -40.61 16.32 25.96
CA GLU A 89 -41.44 17.32 26.63
C GLU A 89 -41.75 16.97 28.10
N ARG A 90 -41.71 15.68 28.46
CA ARG A 90 -41.96 15.21 29.84
C ARG A 90 -40.84 15.63 30.80
N LEU A 91 -39.63 15.84 30.28
CA LEU A 91 -38.44 16.26 31.04
C LEU A 91 -38.26 17.78 31.08
N LYS A 92 -39.27 18.54 30.67
CA LYS A 92 -39.27 20.00 30.83
C LYS A 92 -39.44 20.38 32.30
N LEU A 93 -38.45 21.09 32.82
CA LEU A 93 -38.31 21.52 34.21
C LEU A 93 -38.24 23.05 34.21
N ARG A 94 -39.30 23.71 34.71
CA ARG A 94 -39.40 25.18 34.68
C ARG A 94 -38.49 25.88 35.69
N GLU A 95 -38.03 25.14 36.70
CA GLU A 95 -37.29 25.67 37.84
C GLU A 95 -35.77 25.58 37.62
N LEU A 96 -35.31 24.87 36.58
CA LEU A 96 -33.92 24.70 36.21
C LEU A 96 -33.66 25.35 34.85
N PHE A 97 -32.54 26.06 34.73
CA PHE A 97 -32.19 26.82 33.52
C PHE A 97 -30.92 26.32 32.84
N ASP A 98 -29.99 25.77 33.63
CA ASP A 98 -28.69 25.35 33.12
C ASP A 98 -28.73 23.93 32.55
N HIS A 99 -27.79 23.64 31.64
CA HIS A 99 -27.58 22.30 31.13
C HIS A 99 -27.07 21.38 32.23
N LEU A 100 -27.73 20.24 32.39
CA LEU A 100 -27.45 19.28 33.44
C LEU A 100 -26.88 18.02 32.81
N THR A 101 -25.87 17.41 33.41
CA THR A 101 -25.48 16.04 33.09
C THR A 101 -26.39 15.10 33.87
N LEU A 102 -26.98 14.10 33.22
CA LEU A 102 -27.87 13.14 33.89
C LEU A 102 -27.05 12.06 34.61
N PRO A 103 -27.19 11.91 35.94
CA PRO A 103 -26.63 10.79 36.67
C PRO A 103 -27.16 9.44 36.17
N ALA A 104 -26.38 8.37 36.38
CA ALA A 104 -26.77 7.01 36.00
C ALA A 104 -28.07 6.53 36.68
N GLU A 105 -28.44 7.12 37.81
CA GLU A 105 -29.68 6.84 38.54
C GLU A 105 -30.94 7.28 37.77
N PHE A 106 -30.82 8.34 36.96
CA PHE A 106 -31.93 8.92 36.19
C PHE A 106 -31.84 8.50 34.73
N SER A 107 -32.44 7.35 34.41
CA SER A 107 -32.47 6.82 33.05
C SER A 107 -33.63 7.41 32.24
N ALA A 108 -33.30 8.24 31.26
CA ALA A 108 -34.26 8.71 30.26
C ALA A 108 -34.47 7.65 29.16
N TRP A 109 -35.58 7.76 28.41
CA TRP A 109 -35.77 6.97 27.19
C TRP A 109 -34.63 7.27 26.20
N HIS A 110 -34.12 6.24 25.54
CA HIS A 110 -33.13 6.35 24.47
C HIS A 110 -33.54 5.48 23.27
N PRO A 111 -33.14 5.85 22.04
CA PRO A 111 -33.36 4.99 20.87
C PRO A 111 -32.56 3.69 20.97
N SER A 112 -33.09 2.62 20.39
CA SER A 112 -32.41 1.31 20.34
C SER A 112 -31.47 1.25 19.15
N LEU A 113 -30.18 1.52 19.41
CA LEU A 113 -29.15 1.65 18.38
C LEU A 113 -28.02 0.63 18.57
N ILE A 114 -27.60 0.01 17.46
CA ILE A 114 -26.42 -0.86 17.39
C ILE A 114 -25.27 -0.04 16.82
N TYR A 115 -24.14 -0.06 17.54
CA TYR A 115 -22.91 0.63 17.17
C TYR A 115 -21.86 -0.38 16.73
N SER A 116 -21.21 -0.10 15.61
CA SER A 116 -20.03 -0.83 15.16
C SER A 116 -18.93 0.18 14.80
N PRO A 117 -17.86 0.31 15.60
CA PRO A 117 -17.50 -0.52 16.76
C PRO A 117 -18.28 -0.17 18.05
N THR A 118 -18.14 -1.02 19.07
CA THR A 118 -18.78 -0.82 20.39
C THR A 118 -18.27 0.44 21.10
N PRO A 119 -19.15 1.22 21.76
CA PRO A 119 -18.76 2.46 22.43
C PRO A 119 -17.97 2.21 23.72
N THR A 120 -17.05 3.11 24.01
CA THR A 120 -16.20 3.08 25.22
C THR A 120 -16.90 3.71 26.41
N SER A 121 -17.61 4.82 26.20
CA SER A 121 -18.42 5.45 27.25
C SER A 121 -19.64 6.15 26.67
N LYS A 122 -20.66 6.32 27.52
CA LYS A 122 -21.93 7.00 27.19
C LYS A 122 -22.32 7.88 28.38
N TYR A 123 -22.67 9.13 28.10
CA TYR A 123 -23.31 10.01 29.09
C TYR A 123 -24.41 10.83 28.40
N SER A 124 -25.35 11.33 29.18
CA SER A 124 -26.46 12.14 28.66
C SER A 124 -26.52 13.48 29.36
N SER A 125 -26.94 14.50 28.64
CA SER A 125 -27.20 15.83 29.14
C SER A 125 -28.65 16.21 28.83
N LEU A 126 -29.25 16.94 29.76
CA LEU A 126 -30.61 17.48 29.65
C LEU A 126 -30.53 19.01 29.64
N ASN A 127 -31.19 19.62 28.66
CA ASN A 127 -31.59 21.01 28.74
C ASN A 127 -33.01 21.09 29.35
N PRO A 128 -33.14 21.52 30.61
CA PRO A 128 -34.40 21.50 31.34
C PRO A 128 -35.46 22.48 30.78
N THR A 129 -35.02 23.57 30.15
CA THR A 129 -35.92 24.62 29.65
C THR A 129 -36.77 24.16 28.47
N VAL A 130 -36.17 23.35 27.59
CA VAL A 130 -36.82 22.81 26.39
C VAL A 130 -37.26 21.35 26.60
N GLY A 131 -36.59 20.61 27.49
CA GLY A 131 -36.71 19.15 27.57
C GLY A 131 -35.85 18.43 26.53
N GLN A 132 -34.81 19.09 26.00
CA GLN A 132 -33.93 18.52 24.98
C GLN A 132 -32.89 17.60 25.64
N LEU A 133 -32.81 16.37 25.16
CA LEU A 133 -31.84 15.38 25.58
C LEU A 133 -30.74 15.28 24.53
N ALA A 134 -29.50 15.33 24.99
CA ALA A 134 -28.32 15.06 24.18
C ALA A 134 -27.54 13.89 24.80
N THR A 135 -27.36 12.81 24.05
CA THR A 135 -26.52 11.69 24.46
C THR A 135 -25.19 11.75 23.72
N PHE A 136 -24.11 11.73 24.48
CA PHE A 136 -22.75 11.71 23.97
C PHE A 136 -22.16 10.33 24.15
N ILE A 137 -21.64 9.79 23.05
CA ILE A 137 -21.09 8.44 22.96
C ILE A 137 -19.66 8.58 22.50
N THR A 138 -18.72 8.11 23.31
CA THR A 138 -17.31 8.13 22.95
C THR A 138 -16.87 6.77 22.45
N ILE A 139 -16.17 6.75 21.33
CA ILE A 139 -15.55 5.56 20.76
C ILE A 139 -14.05 5.81 20.75
N LYS A 140 -13.31 4.99 21.51
CA LYS A 140 -11.85 4.99 21.55
C LYS A 140 -11.35 3.57 21.31
N THR A 141 -11.12 3.23 20.05
CA THR A 141 -10.75 1.85 19.69
C THR A 141 -9.97 1.78 18.38
N SER A 142 -9.36 0.62 18.15
CA SER A 142 -8.76 0.25 16.87
C SER A 142 -9.83 -0.35 15.97
N LEU A 143 -10.01 0.24 14.78
CA LEU A 143 -10.91 -0.25 13.75
C LEU A 143 -10.21 -1.28 12.87
N ASP A 144 -10.92 -2.38 12.59
CA ASP A 144 -10.52 -3.35 11.58
C ASP A 144 -10.91 -2.82 10.20
N CYS A 145 -9.90 -2.56 9.37
CA CYS A 145 -10.09 -1.96 8.06
C CYS A 145 -10.09 -3.01 6.96
N THR A 146 -10.91 -2.78 5.95
CA THR A 146 -10.97 -3.62 4.75
C THR A 146 -10.06 -3.04 3.68
N ALA A 147 -9.40 -3.92 2.93
CA ALA A 147 -8.55 -3.55 1.80
C ALA A 147 -8.59 -4.64 0.73
N THR A 148 -8.41 -4.24 -0.53
CA THR A 148 -8.33 -5.17 -1.65
C THR A 148 -6.92 -5.78 -1.72
N ALA A 149 -6.78 -7.00 -1.20
CA ALA A 149 -5.50 -7.70 -1.03
C ALA A 149 -4.62 -7.77 -2.31
N TRP A 150 -5.23 -7.86 -3.49
CA TRP A 150 -4.49 -7.95 -4.76
C TRP A 150 -3.67 -6.67 -5.06
N LYS A 151 -4.07 -5.51 -4.53
CA LYS A 151 -3.38 -4.22 -4.73
C LYS A 151 -2.07 -4.09 -3.94
N TYR A 152 -1.78 -5.01 -3.02
CA TYR A 152 -0.59 -4.91 -2.17
C TYR A 152 0.69 -4.75 -3.01
N PRO A 153 1.54 -3.73 -2.73
CA PRO A 153 1.55 -2.85 -1.54
C PRO A 153 0.89 -1.47 -1.69
N PHE A 154 0.19 -1.22 -2.80
CA PHE A 154 -0.46 0.08 -3.12
C PHE A 154 -1.93 0.12 -2.71
N GLU A 155 -2.27 -0.58 -1.63
CA GLU A 155 -3.65 -0.70 -1.17
C GLU A 155 -4.11 0.57 -0.43
N SER A 156 -5.40 0.86 -0.56
CA SER A 156 -6.12 1.78 0.33
C SER A 156 -6.94 0.96 1.32
N PHE A 157 -6.98 1.44 2.56
CA PHE A 157 -7.76 0.85 3.64
C PHE A 157 -9.00 1.69 3.88
N SER A 158 -10.16 1.06 3.96
CA SER A 158 -11.43 1.68 4.38
C SER A 158 -11.88 1.09 5.71
N CYS A 159 -12.08 1.95 6.69
CA CYS A 159 -12.44 1.62 8.06
C CYS A 159 -13.83 2.21 8.37
N PRO A 160 -14.90 1.38 8.39
CA PRO A 160 -16.25 1.86 8.62
C PRO A 160 -16.55 2.09 10.11
N ILE A 161 -17.26 3.17 10.42
CA ILE A 161 -17.96 3.42 11.68
C ILE A 161 -19.44 3.53 11.34
N SER A 162 -20.24 2.60 11.82
CA SER A 162 -21.67 2.53 11.51
C SER A 162 -22.53 2.56 12.75
N ILE A 163 -23.67 3.24 12.62
CA ILE A 163 -24.75 3.26 13.59
C ILE A 163 -25.99 2.78 12.86
N SER A 164 -26.64 1.76 13.41
CA SER A 164 -27.88 1.22 12.88
C SER A 164 -28.96 1.26 13.95
N SER A 165 -30.21 1.49 13.54
CA SER A 165 -31.38 1.40 14.42
C SER A 165 -31.92 -0.03 14.38
N GLU A 166 -32.37 -0.54 15.54
CA GLU A 166 -33.13 -1.78 15.64
C GLU A 166 -34.64 -1.59 15.38
N GLY A 167 -35.11 -0.35 15.48
CA GLY A 167 -36.52 0.02 15.43
C GLY A 167 -36.90 0.83 14.18
N ASP A 168 -37.86 1.72 14.36
CA ASP A 168 -38.38 2.65 13.35
C ASP A 168 -37.69 4.03 13.39
N GLU A 169 -36.52 4.12 14.02
CA GLU A 169 -35.74 5.35 14.11
C GLU A 169 -34.93 5.62 12.83
N ALA A 170 -35.12 6.80 12.26
CA ALA A 170 -34.33 7.31 11.15
C ALA A 170 -33.13 8.10 11.70
N LEU A 171 -31.93 7.59 11.48
CA LEU A 171 -30.68 8.27 11.81
C LEU A 171 -30.27 9.17 10.65
N ILE A 172 -30.10 10.47 10.93
CA ILE A 172 -29.66 11.44 9.91
C ILE A 172 -28.40 12.13 10.42
N ILE A 173 -27.31 12.00 9.66
CA ILE A 173 -26.07 12.73 9.95
C ILE A 173 -26.29 14.19 9.58
N THR A 174 -26.42 15.05 10.60
CA THR A 174 -26.65 16.49 10.39
C THR A 174 -25.34 17.25 10.23
N ARG A 175 -24.31 16.84 10.99
CA ARG A 175 -23.02 17.54 11.00
C ARG A 175 -21.86 16.60 11.31
N VAL A 176 -20.77 16.77 10.59
CA VAL A 176 -19.48 16.13 10.90
C VAL A 176 -18.46 17.22 11.19
N VAL A 177 -17.86 17.18 12.38
CA VAL A 177 -16.85 18.14 12.84
C VAL A 177 -15.52 17.41 12.96
N ASP A 178 -14.56 17.79 12.14
CA ASP A 178 -13.22 17.22 12.16
C ASP A 178 -12.26 18.09 13.01
N LEU A 179 -12.03 17.66 14.24
CA LEU A 179 -11.18 18.34 15.23
C LEU A 179 -9.73 17.84 15.21
N ARG A 180 -9.39 16.93 14.30
CA ARG A 180 -8.03 16.36 14.20
C ARG A 180 -6.99 17.37 13.79
N ASP A 181 -5.74 17.06 14.13
CA ASP A 181 -4.56 17.77 13.65
C ASP A 181 -4.46 17.75 12.11
N PRO A 182 -3.90 18.80 11.48
CA PRO A 182 -3.79 18.89 10.02
C PRO A 182 -2.96 17.74 9.40
N THR A 183 -1.97 17.22 10.13
CA THR A 183 -1.17 16.07 9.69
C THR A 183 -2.00 14.79 9.62
N GLN A 184 -2.89 14.58 10.59
CA GLN A 184 -3.79 13.43 10.62
C GLN A 184 -4.86 13.53 9.52
N LYS A 185 -5.35 14.74 9.25
CA LYS A 185 -6.30 15.02 8.16
C LYS A 185 -5.73 14.70 6.78
N LEU A 186 -4.45 14.95 6.56
CA LEU A 186 -3.76 14.60 5.31
C LEU A 186 -3.63 13.07 5.13
N LEU A 187 -3.41 12.34 6.22
CA LEU A 187 -3.16 10.90 6.19
C LEU A 187 -4.44 10.07 6.06
N ALA A 188 -5.53 10.50 6.70
CA ALA A 188 -6.80 9.79 6.71
C ALA A 188 -7.96 10.70 6.31
N SER A 189 -8.52 10.41 5.14
CA SER A 189 -9.72 11.06 4.60
C SER A 189 -11.01 10.51 5.21
N ILE A 190 -12.09 11.29 5.17
CA ILE A 190 -13.41 10.93 5.68
C ILE A 190 -14.40 10.97 4.52
N SER A 191 -15.16 9.90 4.35
CA SER A 191 -16.33 9.84 3.47
C SER A 191 -17.58 9.53 4.29
N ILE A 192 -18.68 10.21 3.97
CA ILE A 192 -19.97 10.04 4.64
C ILE A 192 -20.90 9.34 3.65
N SER A 193 -21.63 8.34 4.13
CA SER A 193 -22.63 7.62 3.33
C SER A 193 -23.94 8.39 3.19
N ASP A 194 -24.69 8.06 2.13
CA ASP A 194 -26.02 8.62 1.91
C ASP A 194 -27.08 7.95 2.80
N TYR A 195 -28.11 8.72 3.17
CA TYR A 195 -29.30 8.21 3.85
C TYR A 195 -29.94 7.06 3.05
N PRO A 196 -30.35 5.94 3.68
CA PRO A 196 -30.65 5.76 5.11
C PRO A 196 -29.52 5.20 5.97
N LEU A 197 -28.31 5.04 5.42
CA LEU A 197 -27.19 4.48 6.18
C LEU A 197 -26.52 5.59 7.01
N CYS A 198 -26.36 5.37 8.31
CA CYS A 198 -25.55 6.22 9.16
C CYS A 198 -24.15 5.61 9.28
N LEU A 199 -23.38 5.72 8.20
CA LEU A 199 -22.03 5.17 8.07
C LEU A 199 -21.04 6.29 7.72
N ILE A 200 -19.94 6.32 8.47
CA ILE A 200 -18.75 7.12 8.15
C ILE A 200 -17.61 6.16 7.81
N GLU A 201 -16.99 6.37 6.66
CA GLU A 201 -15.82 5.61 6.23
C GLU A 201 -14.57 6.47 6.37
N LEU A 202 -13.57 5.93 7.05
CA LEU A 202 -12.25 6.52 7.18
C LEU A 202 -11.29 5.80 6.24
N CYS A 203 -10.70 6.56 5.32
CA CYS A 203 -9.86 6.01 4.25
C CYS A 203 -8.41 6.51 4.36
N PHE A 204 -7.44 5.59 4.39
CA PHE A 204 -6.01 5.91 4.37
C PHE A 204 -5.23 5.02 3.38
N LYS A 205 -4.11 5.51 2.87
CA LYS A 205 -3.25 4.79 1.90
C LYS A 205 -2.12 4.03 2.60
N ALA A 206 -1.74 2.88 2.06
CA ALA A 206 -0.60 2.11 2.54
C ALA A 206 0.75 2.83 2.33
N GLU A 207 1.69 2.58 3.23
CA GLU A 207 3.08 3.06 3.11
C GLU A 207 3.90 2.22 2.12
N TRP A 208 3.63 2.40 0.82
CA TRP A 208 4.36 1.72 -0.26
C TRP A 208 5.86 2.05 -0.38
N PRO A 209 6.41 3.20 0.07
CA PRO A 209 7.84 3.48 -0.07
C PRO A 209 8.75 2.45 0.63
N ARG A 210 8.25 1.81 1.70
CA ARG A 210 8.97 0.73 2.38
C ARG A 210 9.16 -0.48 1.48
N ALA A 211 8.12 -0.86 0.73
CA ALA A 211 8.16 -1.97 -0.21
C ALA A 211 9.12 -1.70 -1.38
N VAL A 212 9.25 -0.43 -1.79
CA VAL A 212 10.23 -0.02 -2.81
C VAL A 212 11.65 -0.28 -2.34
N LEU A 213 11.96 0.08 -1.11
CA LEU A 213 13.29 -0.12 -0.53
C LEU A 213 13.57 -1.61 -0.25
N SER A 214 12.59 -2.37 0.22
CA SER A 214 12.78 -3.76 0.62
C SER A 214 12.78 -4.76 -0.53
N SER A 215 11.98 -4.53 -1.58
CA SER A 215 11.69 -5.54 -2.60
C SER A 215 11.94 -5.03 -4.03
N PHE A 216 11.37 -3.89 -4.43
CA PHE A 216 11.50 -3.42 -5.82
C PHE A 216 12.94 -3.05 -6.16
N LEU A 217 13.61 -2.23 -5.34
CA LEU A 217 14.98 -1.78 -5.61
C LEU A 217 15.99 -2.95 -5.61
N PRO A 218 16.00 -3.88 -4.63
CA PRO A 218 16.86 -5.06 -4.67
C PRO A 218 16.62 -5.95 -5.89
N SER A 219 15.36 -6.16 -6.30
CA SER A 219 15.05 -6.98 -7.48
C SER A 219 15.59 -6.37 -8.79
N ILE A 220 15.50 -5.05 -8.96
CA ILE A 220 16.09 -4.34 -10.12
C ILE A 220 17.62 -4.46 -10.09
N LEU A 221 18.23 -4.27 -8.92
CA LEU A 221 19.68 -4.42 -8.77
C LEU A 221 20.16 -5.83 -9.10
N ILE A 222 19.44 -6.86 -8.64
CA ILE A 222 19.73 -8.26 -8.98
C ILE A 222 19.71 -8.46 -10.49
N ILE A 223 18.63 -8.07 -11.19
CA ILE A 223 18.54 -8.21 -12.65
C ILE A 223 19.65 -7.43 -13.36
N SER A 224 19.93 -6.19 -12.93
CA SER A 224 21.02 -5.39 -13.50
C SER A 224 22.39 -6.06 -13.34
N SER A 225 22.64 -6.73 -12.20
CA SER A 225 23.88 -7.45 -11.94
C SER A 225 24.03 -8.68 -12.85
N VAL A 226 22.93 -9.39 -13.14
CA VAL A 226 22.91 -10.51 -14.10
C VAL A 226 23.24 -10.00 -15.50
N PHE A 227 22.68 -8.86 -15.92
CA PHE A 227 23.02 -8.23 -17.20
C PHE A 227 24.50 -7.82 -17.29
N LEU A 228 25.08 -7.24 -16.24
CA LEU A 228 26.50 -6.89 -16.21
C LEU A 228 27.40 -8.15 -16.20
N ALA A 229 26.96 -9.23 -15.57
CA ALA A 229 27.66 -10.50 -15.58
C ALA A 229 27.76 -11.09 -17.00
N GLN A 230 26.84 -10.75 -17.91
CA GLN A 230 26.88 -11.17 -19.32
C GLN A 230 28.16 -10.77 -20.05
N TRP A 231 28.88 -9.75 -19.57
CA TRP A 231 30.18 -9.36 -20.14
C TRP A 231 31.38 -10.14 -19.57
N LYS A 232 31.18 -10.95 -18.53
CA LYS A 232 32.25 -11.69 -17.83
C LYS A 232 32.49 -13.08 -18.43
N ARG A 233 33.21 -13.95 -17.70
CA ARG A 233 33.50 -15.34 -18.11
C ARG A 233 32.28 -16.22 -17.85
N ARG A 234 32.10 -17.29 -18.64
CA ARG A 234 30.95 -18.22 -18.54
C ARG A 234 30.72 -18.77 -17.11
N LYS A 235 31.79 -19.12 -16.40
CA LYS A 235 31.70 -19.60 -15.01
C LYS A 235 31.08 -18.56 -14.07
N ILE A 236 31.43 -17.28 -14.26
CA ILE A 236 30.91 -16.16 -13.44
C ILE A 236 29.46 -15.86 -13.84
N GLN A 237 29.14 -15.89 -15.14
CA GLN A 237 27.77 -15.69 -15.66
C GLN A 237 26.77 -16.66 -15.02
N ILE A 238 27.07 -17.95 -15.06
CA ILE A 238 26.19 -19.00 -14.53
C ILE A 238 26.06 -18.88 -13.00
N LEU A 239 27.18 -18.61 -12.30
CA LEU A 239 27.15 -18.45 -10.85
C LEU A 239 26.28 -17.26 -10.42
N VAL A 240 26.45 -16.10 -11.06
CA VAL A 240 25.70 -14.89 -10.72
C VAL A 240 24.22 -15.03 -11.06
N SER A 241 23.88 -15.62 -12.22
CA SER A 241 22.48 -15.85 -12.61
C SER A 241 21.77 -16.86 -11.70
N LEU A 242 22.45 -17.93 -11.27
CA LEU A 242 21.90 -18.89 -10.32
C LEU A 242 21.69 -18.27 -8.93
N ALA A 243 22.66 -17.48 -8.44
CA ALA A 243 22.52 -16.73 -7.19
C ALA A 243 21.37 -15.71 -7.26
N ALA A 244 21.19 -15.04 -8.40
CA ALA A 244 20.08 -14.13 -8.64
C ALA A 244 18.72 -14.83 -8.59
N MET A 245 18.59 -16.02 -9.20
CA MET A 245 17.34 -16.81 -9.11
C MET A 245 17.02 -17.19 -7.67
N ILE A 246 18.01 -17.65 -6.90
CA ILE A 246 17.84 -18.00 -5.48
C ILE A 246 17.44 -16.75 -4.67
N GLY A 247 18.09 -15.61 -4.93
CA GLY A 247 17.76 -14.34 -4.27
C GLY A 247 16.32 -13.89 -4.52
N ILE A 248 15.84 -13.99 -5.76
CA ILE A 248 14.44 -13.67 -6.11
C ILE A 248 13.47 -14.66 -5.45
N LEU A 249 13.81 -15.95 -5.41
CA LEU A 249 13.00 -16.96 -4.75
C LEU A 249 12.87 -16.71 -3.24
N ILE A 250 13.96 -16.33 -2.57
CA ILE A 250 13.94 -15.98 -1.15
C ILE A 250 13.04 -14.76 -0.91
N MET A 251 13.13 -13.73 -1.75
CA MET A 251 12.24 -12.56 -1.65
C MET A 251 10.76 -12.92 -1.85
N LEU A 252 10.45 -13.80 -2.80
CA LEU A 252 9.08 -14.27 -3.06
C LEU A 252 8.50 -15.07 -1.88
N CYS A 253 9.33 -15.86 -1.18
CA CYS A 253 8.90 -16.65 -0.03
C CYS A 253 8.81 -15.83 1.27
N SER A 254 9.64 -14.79 1.44
CA SER A 254 9.69 -14.02 2.69
C SER A 254 8.61 -12.95 2.80
N THR A 255 8.04 -12.49 1.68
CA THR A 255 7.20 -11.29 1.62
C THR A 255 5.72 -11.58 1.32
N ARG A 256 5.10 -12.57 1.99
CA ARG A 256 3.66 -12.88 1.82
C ARG A 256 2.80 -12.42 3.01
N PRO A 257 2.25 -11.19 2.97
CA PRO A 257 1.25 -10.76 3.96
C PRO A 257 -0.16 -11.31 3.68
N TYR A 258 -0.39 -11.83 2.47
CA TYR A 258 -1.68 -12.35 2.03
C TYR A 258 -1.56 -13.77 1.47
N THR A 259 -2.65 -14.51 1.53
CA THR A 259 -2.78 -15.83 0.90
C THR A 259 -3.15 -15.73 -0.59
N ALA A 260 -3.79 -14.63 -0.99
CA ALA A 260 -4.13 -14.33 -2.37
C ALA A 260 -2.93 -13.75 -3.15
N ALA A 261 -2.94 -13.92 -4.48
CA ALA A 261 -1.91 -13.35 -5.35
C ALA A 261 -1.97 -11.82 -5.35
N THR A 262 -0.81 -11.19 -5.14
CA THR A 262 -0.67 -9.74 -5.05
C THR A 262 0.04 -9.13 -6.26
N LEU A 263 -0.05 -7.81 -6.42
CA LEU A 263 0.71 -7.06 -7.43
C LEU A 263 2.23 -7.24 -7.22
N MET A 264 2.68 -7.30 -5.97
CA MET A 264 4.08 -7.59 -5.64
C MET A 264 4.50 -9.00 -6.09
N ASP A 265 3.64 -10.01 -5.94
CA ASP A 265 3.93 -11.36 -6.44
C ASP A 265 4.05 -11.38 -7.96
N LEU A 266 3.21 -10.61 -8.66
CA LEU A 266 3.30 -10.46 -10.12
C LEU A 266 4.66 -9.86 -10.52
N TRP A 267 5.14 -8.84 -9.79
CA TRP A 267 6.46 -8.26 -9.99
C TRP A 267 7.60 -9.26 -9.79
N LEU A 268 7.60 -9.96 -8.65
CA LEU A 268 8.64 -10.93 -8.32
C LEU A 268 8.59 -12.15 -9.26
N CYS A 269 7.41 -12.60 -9.67
CA CYS A 269 7.27 -13.66 -10.67
C CYS A 269 7.80 -13.22 -12.05
N ALA A 270 7.48 -12.01 -12.49
CA ALA A 270 7.97 -11.51 -13.77
C ALA A 270 9.51 -11.38 -13.76
N THR A 271 10.09 -10.81 -12.70
CA THR A 271 11.57 -10.72 -12.55
C THR A 271 12.22 -12.12 -12.52
N PHE A 272 11.59 -13.09 -11.86
CA PHE A 272 12.04 -14.48 -11.85
C PHE A 272 12.03 -15.11 -13.25
N ILE A 273 10.96 -14.94 -14.02
CA ILE A 273 10.84 -15.44 -15.40
C ILE A 273 11.94 -14.84 -16.29
N HIS A 274 12.19 -13.54 -16.20
CA HIS A 274 13.27 -12.89 -16.96
C HIS A 274 14.65 -13.42 -16.57
N SER A 275 14.87 -13.72 -15.28
CA SER A 275 16.10 -14.37 -14.81
C SER A 275 16.29 -15.77 -15.41
N ILE A 276 15.23 -16.58 -15.48
CA ILE A 276 15.26 -17.89 -16.15
C ILE A 276 15.60 -17.74 -17.63
N PHE A 277 14.98 -16.81 -18.34
CA PHE A 277 15.30 -16.58 -19.76
C PHE A 277 16.76 -16.17 -19.99
N LEU A 278 17.34 -15.38 -19.08
CA LEU A 278 18.77 -15.04 -19.13
C LEU A 278 19.65 -16.29 -18.95
N VAL A 279 19.30 -17.18 -18.03
CA VAL A 279 20.01 -18.47 -17.85
C VAL A 279 19.88 -19.34 -19.10
N LEU A 280 18.69 -19.41 -19.72
CA LEU A 280 18.48 -20.17 -20.94
C LEU A 280 19.35 -19.65 -22.10
N ILE A 281 19.49 -18.34 -22.25
CA ILE A 281 20.42 -17.74 -23.22
C ILE A 281 21.87 -18.15 -22.90
N ASP A 282 22.26 -18.13 -21.63
CA ASP A 282 23.61 -18.49 -21.18
C ASP A 282 23.96 -19.96 -21.42
N LEU A 283 22.96 -20.85 -21.40
CA LEU A 283 23.12 -22.27 -21.70
C LEU A 283 23.13 -22.55 -23.21
N THR A 284 22.28 -21.87 -23.98
CA THR A 284 22.08 -22.14 -25.41
C THR A 284 23.12 -21.49 -26.32
N LEU A 285 23.58 -20.28 -25.99
CA LEU A 285 24.50 -19.54 -26.85
C LEU A 285 25.93 -19.59 -26.30
N PRO A 286 26.93 -20.10 -27.07
CA PRO A 286 28.32 -20.05 -26.64
C PRO A 286 28.76 -18.60 -26.44
N ALA A 287 29.27 -18.30 -25.24
CA ALA A 287 29.49 -16.93 -24.77
C ALA A 287 30.47 -16.11 -25.64
N ARG A 288 31.33 -16.73 -26.45
CA ARG A 288 32.45 -16.06 -27.12
C ARG A 288 32.75 -16.66 -28.49
N ARG A 289 33.03 -15.80 -29.48
CA ARG A 289 33.88 -16.16 -30.62
C ARG A 289 35.32 -15.81 -30.27
N VAL A 290 36.23 -16.76 -30.39
CA VAL A 290 37.67 -16.47 -30.31
C VAL A 290 38.05 -15.80 -31.63
N ARG A 291 38.40 -14.52 -31.60
CA ARG A 291 39.09 -13.88 -32.73
C ARG A 291 40.58 -14.14 -32.57
N TYR A 292 41.14 -14.93 -33.47
CA TYR A 292 42.59 -15.10 -33.58
C TYR A 292 43.14 -13.93 -34.39
N THR A 293 43.82 -12.98 -33.74
CA THR A 293 44.67 -12.03 -34.44
C THR A 293 46.01 -12.72 -34.65
N LEU A 294 46.25 -13.20 -35.87
CA LEU A 294 47.50 -13.83 -36.25
C LEU A 294 48.49 -12.73 -36.59
N MET A 295 49.49 -12.51 -35.73
CA MET A 295 50.61 -11.61 -36.04
C MET A 295 51.57 -12.39 -36.94
N VAL A 296 51.59 -12.07 -38.23
CA VAL A 296 52.56 -12.63 -39.19
C VAL A 296 53.79 -11.72 -39.17
N HIS A 297 54.95 -12.29 -38.86
CA HIS A 297 56.23 -11.61 -39.07
C HIS A 297 56.48 -11.58 -40.58
N VAL A 298 56.56 -10.38 -41.16
CA VAL A 298 56.96 -10.21 -42.56
C VAL A 298 58.47 -9.99 -42.53
N ASP A 299 59.24 -11.02 -42.88
CA ASP A 299 60.67 -10.87 -43.11
C ASP A 299 60.87 -9.93 -44.32
N GLU A 300 61.67 -8.88 -44.16
CA GLU A 300 61.89 -7.82 -45.16
C GLU A 300 62.70 -8.28 -46.41
N THR A 301 62.97 -9.56 -46.60
CA THR A 301 63.90 -10.02 -47.66
C THR A 301 63.24 -10.72 -48.86
N THR A 302 61.92 -10.64 -49.05
CA THR A 302 61.33 -11.09 -50.32
C THR A 302 60.12 -10.25 -50.74
N GLN A 303 60.37 -9.22 -51.54
CA GLN A 303 59.32 -8.56 -52.33
C GLN A 303 58.79 -9.53 -53.39
N GLN A 304 57.76 -10.30 -53.05
CA GLN A 304 56.65 -10.73 -53.94
C GLN A 304 55.76 -11.72 -53.16
N ALA A 305 54.90 -11.19 -52.29
CA ALA A 305 53.85 -11.99 -51.67
C ALA A 305 52.64 -12.05 -52.63
N LYS A 306 52.54 -13.13 -53.41
CA LYS A 306 51.26 -13.56 -53.99
C LYS A 306 50.28 -13.85 -52.84
N PRO A 307 49.00 -13.46 -52.92
CA PRO A 307 48.05 -13.73 -51.86
C PRO A 307 47.81 -15.25 -51.77
N TYR A 308 48.32 -15.89 -50.72
CA TYR A 308 47.95 -17.25 -50.39
C TYR A 308 46.51 -17.26 -49.89
N LYS A 309 45.60 -17.79 -50.70
CA LYS A 309 44.21 -18.04 -50.33
C LYS A 309 44.21 -19.23 -49.36
N ILE A 310 44.14 -18.96 -48.05
CA ILE A 310 43.88 -20.02 -47.07
C ILE A 310 42.44 -20.50 -47.31
N MET A 311 42.30 -21.62 -48.02
CA MET A 311 41.03 -22.34 -48.11
C MET A 311 40.67 -22.86 -46.72
N THR A 312 39.66 -22.26 -46.11
CA THR A 312 38.98 -22.84 -44.95
C THR A 312 38.09 -23.97 -45.46
N ARG A 313 38.33 -25.17 -44.95
CA ARG A 313 37.60 -26.40 -45.27
C ARG A 313 36.17 -26.31 -44.71
N SER A 314 35.24 -25.72 -45.48
CA SER A 314 33.80 -25.85 -45.25
C SER A 314 32.99 -25.59 -46.52
N GLU A 315 33.27 -26.36 -47.58
CA GLU A 315 32.29 -26.59 -48.64
C GLU A 315 31.87 -28.06 -48.53
N ILE A 316 30.85 -28.30 -47.72
CA ILE A 316 30.02 -29.50 -47.82
C ILE A 316 28.62 -28.98 -48.11
N GLU A 317 28.23 -29.11 -49.37
CA GLU A 317 26.89 -28.81 -49.86
C GLU A 317 25.88 -29.77 -49.19
N ASN A 318 24.90 -29.23 -48.49
CA ASN A 318 23.73 -29.98 -48.02
C ASN A 318 22.52 -29.61 -48.90
N PRO A 319 21.98 -30.55 -49.71
CA PRO A 319 20.81 -30.28 -50.54
C PRO A 319 19.54 -30.48 -49.70
N GLY A 320 19.00 -29.38 -49.16
CA GLY A 320 17.77 -29.40 -48.38
C GLY A 320 16.96 -28.10 -48.47
N PRO A 321 15.69 -28.10 -48.03
CA PRO A 321 14.70 -27.04 -48.30
C PRO A 321 14.99 -25.70 -47.58
N PHE A 322 16.03 -25.63 -46.76
CA PHE A 322 16.45 -24.42 -46.03
C PHE A 322 17.32 -23.45 -46.86
N ARG A 323 17.45 -23.67 -48.18
CA ARG A 323 18.29 -22.87 -49.07
C ARG A 323 17.91 -21.39 -49.08
N TYR A 324 16.63 -21.07 -48.99
CA TYR A 324 16.17 -19.67 -49.03
C TYR A 324 16.46 -18.91 -47.72
N VAL A 325 16.26 -19.56 -46.57
CA VAL A 325 16.54 -18.97 -45.25
C VAL A 325 18.05 -18.75 -45.07
N ASN A 326 18.87 -19.72 -45.48
CA ASN A 326 20.32 -19.58 -45.44
C ASN A 326 20.81 -18.52 -46.41
N HIS A 327 20.22 -18.40 -47.61
CA HIS A 327 20.59 -17.37 -48.58
C HIS A 327 20.24 -15.96 -48.10
N VAL A 328 19.10 -15.76 -47.43
CA VAL A 328 18.74 -14.46 -46.82
C VAL A 328 19.65 -14.13 -45.64
N ILE A 329 19.99 -15.11 -44.80
CA ILE A 329 20.97 -14.94 -43.72
C ILE A 329 22.34 -14.57 -44.31
N ASP A 330 22.78 -15.25 -45.37
CA ASP A 330 24.06 -14.96 -46.04
C ASP A 330 24.09 -13.61 -46.75
N TYR A 331 22.95 -13.18 -47.32
CA TYR A 331 22.83 -11.88 -47.97
C TYR A 331 22.83 -10.74 -46.95
N LEU A 332 22.23 -10.95 -45.77
CA LEU A 332 22.24 -10.00 -44.66
C LEU A 332 23.61 -9.96 -43.96
N THR A 333 24.33 -11.09 -43.83
CA THR A 333 25.68 -11.12 -43.24
C THR A 333 26.77 -10.63 -44.20
N LYS A 334 26.63 -10.82 -45.52
CA LYS A 334 27.58 -10.27 -46.52
C LYS A 334 27.60 -8.75 -46.53
N ARG A 335 26.50 -8.09 -46.15
CA ARG A 335 26.44 -6.62 -46.09
C ARG A 335 27.19 -6.01 -44.90
N GLU A 336 27.52 -6.79 -43.86
CA GLU A 336 28.11 -6.25 -42.63
C GLU A 336 29.52 -6.74 -42.25
N MET A 337 30.09 -7.76 -42.91
CA MET A 337 31.44 -8.22 -42.53
C MET A 337 32.28 -8.70 -43.72
N THR A 338 32.96 -7.76 -44.37
CA THR A 338 34.36 -8.05 -44.74
C THR A 338 35.17 -8.10 -43.43
N PRO A 339 35.90 -9.19 -43.12
CA PRO A 339 36.81 -9.17 -42.00
C PRO A 339 37.90 -8.14 -42.30
N LYS A 340 37.80 -6.93 -41.72
CA LYS A 340 38.93 -5.98 -41.66
C LYS A 340 40.01 -6.62 -40.79
N THR A 341 40.96 -7.29 -41.44
CA THR A 341 42.26 -7.61 -40.85
C THR A 341 43.05 -6.31 -40.75
N THR A 342 43.04 -5.67 -39.57
CA THR A 342 43.97 -4.58 -39.28
C THR A 342 45.32 -5.20 -38.95
N ILE A 343 46.25 -5.14 -39.90
CA ILE A 343 47.66 -5.49 -39.68
C ILE A 343 48.26 -4.36 -38.84
N VAL A 344 48.69 -4.67 -37.62
CA VAL A 344 49.43 -3.73 -36.77
C VAL A 344 50.90 -4.11 -36.87
N THR A 345 51.69 -3.29 -37.55
CA THR A 345 53.16 -3.42 -37.60
C THR A 345 53.73 -2.98 -36.26
N ALA A 346 54.37 -3.90 -35.53
CA ALA A 346 55.16 -3.60 -34.34
C ALA A 346 56.64 -3.52 -34.71
N SER A 347 57.37 -2.52 -34.18
CA SER A 347 58.82 -2.37 -34.37
C SER A 347 59.60 -3.49 -33.68
N PRO A 348 60.75 -3.93 -34.22
CA PRO A 348 61.45 -5.11 -33.72
C PRO A 348 62.11 -4.84 -32.37
N GLY A 349 61.72 -5.63 -31.37
CA GLY A 349 62.46 -5.81 -30.12
C GLY A 349 62.88 -7.27 -30.00
N ALA A 350 64.10 -7.53 -29.50
CA ALA A 350 64.68 -8.86 -29.38
C ALA A 350 63.91 -9.70 -28.34
N THR A 351 62.92 -10.47 -28.77
CA THR A 351 62.43 -11.75 -28.24
C THR A 351 61.08 -12.08 -28.89
N PRO A 352 60.85 -13.30 -29.41
CA PRO A 352 59.55 -13.67 -29.96
C PRO A 352 58.56 -13.92 -28.81
N ILE A 353 57.98 -12.84 -28.27
CA ILE A 353 56.81 -12.95 -27.40
C ILE A 353 55.60 -13.10 -28.32
N GLN A 354 55.14 -14.33 -28.48
CA GLN A 354 53.84 -14.65 -29.08
C GLN A 354 52.72 -14.11 -28.16
N ARG A 355 52.51 -12.79 -28.17
CA ARG A 355 51.48 -12.14 -27.36
C ARG A 355 50.14 -12.28 -28.09
N GLN A 356 49.45 -13.37 -27.80
CA GLN A 356 48.09 -13.62 -28.27
C GLN A 356 47.12 -12.67 -27.56
N ILE A 357 46.88 -11.49 -28.12
CA ILE A 357 45.88 -10.54 -27.59
C ILE A 357 44.49 -11.08 -27.95
N THR A 358 43.90 -11.85 -27.05
CA THR A 358 42.52 -12.31 -27.17
C THR A 358 41.56 -11.16 -26.85
N THR A 359 41.15 -10.40 -27.87
CA THR A 359 40.03 -9.46 -27.71
C THR A 359 38.72 -10.26 -27.67
N ALA A 360 38.20 -10.47 -26.46
CA ALA A 360 36.96 -11.21 -26.24
C ALA A 360 35.75 -10.29 -26.51
N MET A 361 35.05 -10.49 -27.62
CA MET A 361 33.77 -9.83 -27.89
C MET A 361 32.60 -10.80 -27.77
N LEU A 362 31.50 -10.34 -27.18
CA LEU A 362 30.23 -11.05 -27.15
C LEU A 362 29.75 -11.30 -28.59
N GLY A 363 29.36 -12.53 -28.92
CA GLY A 363 28.89 -12.86 -30.27
C GLY A 363 27.60 -12.11 -30.63
N ASN A 364 27.45 -11.68 -31.90
CA ASN A 364 26.28 -10.90 -32.35
C ASN A 364 24.94 -11.58 -32.00
N ARG A 365 24.83 -12.91 -32.14
CA ARG A 365 23.60 -13.64 -31.77
C ARG A 365 23.24 -13.48 -30.29
N LYS A 366 24.25 -13.52 -29.39
CA LYS A 366 24.04 -13.31 -27.95
C LYS A 366 23.71 -11.85 -27.63
N ARG A 367 24.31 -10.89 -28.34
CA ARG A 367 23.97 -9.46 -28.19
C ARG A 367 22.49 -9.22 -28.54
N VAL A 368 22.04 -9.70 -29.70
CA VAL A 368 20.65 -9.56 -30.14
C VAL A 368 19.69 -10.20 -29.13
N ALA A 369 19.97 -11.42 -28.67
CA ALA A 369 19.12 -12.11 -27.70
C ALA A 369 19.04 -11.36 -26.35
N LEU A 370 20.16 -10.84 -25.84
CA LEU A 370 20.17 -10.02 -24.61
C LEU A 370 19.42 -8.69 -24.79
N SER A 371 19.53 -8.05 -25.95
CA SER A 371 18.77 -6.83 -26.27
C SER A 371 17.27 -7.09 -26.27
N ILE A 372 16.82 -8.23 -26.81
CA ILE A 372 15.40 -8.61 -26.80
C ILE A 372 14.90 -8.78 -25.36
N ILE A 373 15.64 -9.48 -24.50
CA ILE A 373 15.24 -9.63 -23.08
C ILE A 373 15.22 -8.27 -22.38
N ALA A 374 16.23 -7.43 -22.60
CA ALA A 374 16.30 -6.11 -21.98
C ALA A 374 15.10 -5.22 -22.38
N ILE A 375 14.71 -5.25 -23.66
CA ILE A 375 13.52 -4.54 -24.15
C ILE A 375 12.26 -5.13 -23.52
N SER A 376 12.13 -6.46 -23.46
CA SER A 376 10.96 -7.10 -22.83
C SER A 376 10.81 -6.73 -21.35
N TYR A 377 11.93 -6.67 -20.62
CA TYR A 377 11.94 -6.29 -19.21
C TYR A 377 11.58 -4.80 -19.05
N PHE A 378 12.09 -3.93 -19.91
CA PHE A 378 11.73 -2.51 -19.90
C PHE A 378 10.24 -2.29 -20.21
N CYS A 379 9.70 -3.00 -21.20
CA CYS A 379 8.25 -2.99 -21.48
C CYS A 379 7.45 -3.46 -20.27
N PHE A 380 7.87 -4.53 -19.59
CA PHE A 380 7.24 -5.00 -18.36
C PHE A 380 7.25 -3.91 -17.26
N LEU A 381 8.38 -3.23 -17.03
CA LEU A 381 8.47 -2.13 -16.08
C LEU A 381 7.48 -1.01 -16.39
N LEU A 382 7.36 -0.63 -17.66
CA LEU A 382 6.42 0.40 -18.11
C LEU A 382 4.96 -0.03 -17.89
N PHE A 383 4.59 -1.25 -18.30
CA PHE A 383 3.24 -1.76 -18.07
C PHE A 383 2.91 -1.83 -16.59
N TYR A 384 3.85 -2.29 -15.76
CA TYR A 384 3.66 -2.34 -14.31
C TYR A 384 3.46 -0.93 -13.73
N ALA A 385 4.26 0.05 -14.16
CA ALA A 385 4.11 1.44 -13.73
C ALA A 385 2.76 2.03 -14.16
N ILE A 386 2.29 1.73 -15.38
CA ILE A 386 0.96 2.15 -15.85
C ILE A 386 -0.14 1.53 -14.97
N ILE A 387 -0.05 0.23 -14.67
CA ILE A 387 -1.01 -0.44 -13.78
C ILE A 387 -1.05 0.27 -12.42
N VAL A 388 0.11 0.55 -11.82
CA VAL A 388 0.19 1.26 -10.53
C VAL A 388 -0.43 2.65 -10.60
N LEU A 389 -0.21 3.40 -11.69
CA LEU A 389 -0.78 4.73 -11.89
C LEU A 389 -2.31 4.73 -12.09
N VAL A 390 -2.89 3.62 -12.55
CA VAL A 390 -4.33 3.47 -12.81
C VAL A 390 -5.08 2.86 -11.61
N ILE A 391 -4.35 2.27 -10.65
CA ILE A 391 -4.95 1.60 -9.47
C ILE A 391 -5.51 2.59 -8.44
N ASP A 392 -5.01 3.83 -8.46
CA ASP A 392 -5.55 5.02 -7.79
C ASP A 392 -6.53 5.76 -8.71
#